data_AF-A0A098PX47-F1
#
_entry.id   AF-A0A098PX47-F1
#
_cell.length_a   1.000
_cell.length_b   1.000
_cell.length_c   1.000
_cell.angle_alpha   90.00
_cell.angle_beta   90.00
_cell.angle_gamma   90.00
#
_symmetry.space_group_name_H-M   'P 1'
#
loop_
_entity.id
_entity.type
_entity.pdbx_description
1 polymer ?
#
loop_
_entity_poly.entity_id
_entity_poly.type
_entity_poly.pdbx_seq_one_letter_code
_entity_poly.pdbx_strand_id
1 'polypeptide(L)'
;MSMTSQQYAALAYDVYSAPKEVGPNSKPVDIGGAPYQRLAYVDRPSGYQGILYKRMDTGELVVAHRGTEFDSQMLRDGLAADGGMVVTRHNAQVADAIEFTKHALEYAEKIGKGSKVPHVTVTGHSLGGDLAQVTAHHYGLQGETFNAYGAVSLDRRIP
;
A
#
# COMPACT_ATOMS: atom_id res chain seq x y z
N MET A 1 -15.64 4.39 11.84
CA MET A 1 -14.80 3.70 10.83
C MET A 1 -14.86 2.22 11.12
N SER A 2 -14.84 1.37 10.09
CA SER A 2 -14.95 -0.08 10.28
C SER A 2 -13.61 -0.74 10.62
N MET A 3 -12.51 -0.15 10.16
CA MET A 3 -11.13 -0.63 10.35
C MET A 3 -10.49 -0.08 11.62
N THR A 4 -9.71 -0.92 12.32
CA THR A 4 -8.83 -0.50 13.42
C THR A 4 -7.38 -0.34 12.96
N SER A 5 -6.58 0.43 13.69
CA SER A 5 -5.14 0.56 13.44
C SER A 5 -4.41 -0.78 13.40
N GLN A 6 -4.81 -1.73 14.25
CA GLN A 6 -4.23 -3.08 14.26
C GLN A 6 -4.52 -3.84 12.96
N GLN A 7 -5.69 -3.64 12.34
CA GLN A 7 -6.05 -4.25 11.06
C GLN A 7 -5.26 -3.61 9.90
N TYR A 8 -5.07 -2.29 9.92
CA TYR A 8 -4.20 -1.62 8.96
C TYR A 8 -2.73 -2.08 9.08
N ALA A 9 -2.24 -2.27 10.31
CA ALA A 9 -0.90 -2.79 10.56
C ALA A 9 -0.74 -4.23 10.05
N ALA A 10 -1.76 -5.07 10.26
CA ALA A 10 -1.74 -6.45 9.77
C ALA A 10 -1.68 -6.52 8.24
N LEU A 11 -2.39 -5.64 7.52
CA LEU A 11 -2.30 -5.55 6.07
C LEU A 11 -0.96 -4.96 5.59
N ALA A 12 -0.42 -3.95 6.29
CA ALA A 12 0.89 -3.39 6.03
C ALA A 12 2.04 -4.40 6.27
N TYR A 13 1.80 -5.44 7.07
CA TYR A 13 2.69 -6.57 7.26
C TYR A 13 2.46 -7.68 6.22
N ASP A 14 1.20 -8.06 5.94
CA ASP A 14 0.85 -9.12 4.99
C ASP A 14 1.43 -8.87 3.59
N VAL A 15 1.48 -7.61 3.15
CA VAL A 15 1.97 -7.21 1.83
C VAL A 15 3.44 -7.56 1.56
N TYR A 16 4.23 -7.91 2.59
CA TYR A 16 5.60 -8.40 2.41
C TYR A 16 5.67 -9.83 1.88
N SER A 17 4.57 -10.59 1.95
CA SER A 17 4.49 -11.95 1.44
C SER A 17 3.72 -11.99 0.13
N ALA A 18 4.39 -12.41 -0.95
CA ALA A 18 3.73 -12.59 -2.24
C ALA A 18 2.56 -13.59 -2.11
N PRO A 19 1.34 -13.22 -2.53
CA PRO A 19 0.18 -14.08 -2.35
C PRO A 19 0.20 -15.25 -3.32
N LYS A 20 -0.27 -16.42 -2.86
CA LYS A 20 -0.40 -17.62 -3.70
C LYS A 20 -1.50 -17.49 -4.76
N GLU A 21 -2.53 -16.70 -4.47
CA GLU A 21 -3.66 -16.45 -5.35
C GLU A 21 -4.18 -15.02 -5.16
N VAL A 22 -4.67 -14.45 -6.26
CA VAL A 22 -5.36 -13.15 -6.29
C VAL A 22 -6.55 -13.20 -7.23
N GLY A 23 -7.47 -12.26 -7.08
CA GLY A 23 -8.60 -12.05 -7.97
C GLY A 23 -9.95 -12.12 -7.25
N PRO A 24 -11.07 -11.89 -7.98
CA PRO A 24 -12.41 -11.94 -7.41
C PRO A 24 -12.84 -13.30 -6.87
N ASN A 25 -12.12 -14.37 -7.22
CA ASN A 25 -12.41 -15.74 -6.78
C ASN A 25 -11.35 -16.30 -5.80
N SER A 26 -10.38 -15.48 -5.36
CA SER A 26 -9.40 -15.92 -4.37
C SER A 26 -10.08 -16.20 -3.03
N LYS A 27 -9.55 -17.16 -2.26
CA LYS A 27 -10.14 -17.52 -0.98
C LYS A 27 -9.89 -16.40 0.03
N PRO A 28 -10.91 -15.99 0.80
CA PRO A 28 -10.68 -15.11 1.92
C PRO A 28 -9.73 -15.75 2.94
N VAL A 29 -8.84 -14.94 3.50
CA VAL A 29 -7.93 -15.29 4.58
C VAL A 29 -8.17 -14.39 5.77
N ASP A 30 -7.97 -14.91 6.98
CA ASP A 30 -7.98 -14.06 8.17
C ASP A 30 -6.67 -13.27 8.26
N ILE A 31 -6.77 -11.94 8.29
CA ILE A 31 -5.64 -11.04 8.51
C ILE A 31 -6.04 -10.07 9.62
N GLY A 32 -5.36 -10.15 10.77
CA GLY A 32 -5.66 -9.27 11.91
C GLY A 32 -7.07 -9.45 12.47
N GLY A 33 -7.63 -10.67 12.42
CA GLY A 33 -8.94 -11.01 12.99
C GLY A 33 -10.13 -10.58 12.14
N ALA A 34 -9.92 -10.33 10.84
CA ALA A 34 -11.00 -10.08 9.89
C ALA A 34 -10.74 -10.81 8.56
N PRO A 35 -11.80 -11.22 7.83
CA PRO A 35 -11.68 -11.91 6.56
C PRO A 35 -11.38 -10.93 5.41
N TYR A 36 -10.24 -11.13 4.73
CA TYR A 36 -9.85 -10.37 3.56
C TYR A 36 -9.65 -11.26 2.35
N GLN A 37 -10.06 -10.75 1.20
CA GLN A 37 -9.75 -11.32 -0.09
C GLN A 37 -8.67 -10.49 -0.78
N ARG A 38 -7.63 -11.14 -1.32
CA ARG A 38 -6.60 -10.46 -2.11
C ARG A 38 -7.07 -10.37 -3.56
N LEU A 39 -7.42 -9.17 -4.00
CA LEU A 39 -8.02 -8.94 -5.32
C LEU A 39 -6.97 -8.77 -6.41
N ALA A 40 -5.86 -8.11 -6.11
CA ALA A 40 -4.77 -7.90 -7.05
C ALA A 40 -3.44 -7.84 -6.31
N TYR A 41 -2.38 -8.26 -7.00
CA TYR A 41 -0.99 -8.12 -6.57
C TYR A 41 -0.20 -7.58 -7.75
N VAL A 42 0.70 -6.64 -7.47
CA VAL A 42 1.64 -6.10 -8.45
C VAL A 42 3.06 -6.22 -7.93
N ASP A 43 3.96 -6.54 -8.86
CA ASP A 43 5.39 -6.62 -8.66
C ASP A 43 6.03 -5.98 -9.90
N ARG A 44 6.67 -4.82 -9.74
CA ARG A 44 7.11 -3.97 -10.84
C ARG A 44 8.63 -3.86 -10.90
N PRO A 45 9.24 -3.67 -12.10
CA PRO A 45 10.68 -3.50 -12.24
C PRO A 45 11.30 -2.33 -11.44
N SER A 46 10.50 -1.34 -11.04
CA SER A 46 10.92 -0.25 -10.13
C SER A 46 11.26 -0.74 -8.71
N GLY A 47 10.91 -1.99 -8.38
CA GLY A 47 10.93 -2.54 -7.03
C GLY A 47 9.63 -2.28 -6.26
N TYR A 48 8.63 -1.66 -6.87
CA TYR A 48 7.32 -1.46 -6.25
C TYR A 48 6.54 -2.77 -6.18
N GLN A 49 5.99 -3.05 -5.00
CA GLN A 49 5.04 -4.12 -4.77
C GLN A 49 3.85 -3.63 -3.97
N GLY A 50 2.67 -4.19 -4.25
CA GLY A 50 1.45 -3.83 -3.55
C GLY A 50 0.34 -4.85 -3.73
N ILE A 51 -0.59 -4.88 -2.77
CA ILE A 51 -1.77 -5.74 -2.78
C ILE A 51 -3.03 -4.90 -2.58
N LEU A 52 -4.06 -5.18 -3.37
CA LEU A 52 -5.40 -4.67 -3.17
C LEU A 52 -6.22 -5.72 -2.41
N TYR A 53 -6.67 -5.36 -1.23
CA TYR A 53 -7.53 -6.20 -0.39
C TYR A 53 -8.98 -5.74 -0.47
N LYS A 54 -9.90 -6.69 -0.35
CA LYS A 54 -11.29 -6.45 -0.02
C LYS A 54 -11.62 -7.07 1.32
N ARG A 55 -12.13 -6.27 2.24
CA ARG A 55 -12.65 -6.76 3.51
C ARG A 55 -14.04 -7.36 3.29
N MET A 56 -14.25 -8.62 3.67
CA MET A 56 -15.42 -9.39 3.22
C MET A 56 -16.71 -9.07 3.99
N ASP A 57 -16.60 -8.62 5.24
CA ASP A 57 -17.75 -8.26 6.10
C ASP A 57 -18.35 -6.88 5.75
N THR A 58 -17.53 -5.96 5.25
CA THR A 58 -17.86 -4.53 5.07
C THR A 58 -17.76 -4.08 3.61
N GLY A 59 -17.05 -4.85 2.78
CA GLY A 59 -16.81 -4.54 1.37
C GLY A 59 -15.74 -3.48 1.12
N GLU A 60 -15.13 -2.92 2.18
CA GLU A 60 -14.09 -1.89 2.07
C GLU A 60 -12.87 -2.41 1.30
N LEU A 61 -12.24 -1.51 0.54
CA LEU A 61 -11.03 -1.80 -0.23
C LEU A 61 -9.83 -1.12 0.42
N VAL A 62 -8.72 -1.86 0.52
CA VAL A 62 -7.47 -1.36 1.10
C VAL A 62 -6.33 -1.65 0.15
N VAL A 63 -5.62 -0.60 -0.27
CA VAL A 63 -4.36 -0.73 -1.01
C VAL A 63 -3.23 -0.76 0.00
N ALA A 64 -2.52 -1.87 0.11
CA ALA A 64 -1.29 -1.92 0.89
C ALA A 64 -0.08 -1.77 -0.05
N HIS A 65 0.81 -0.84 0.28
CA HIS A 65 2.09 -0.67 -0.39
C HIS A 65 3.19 -1.35 0.44
N ARG A 66 3.96 -2.23 -0.20
CA ARG A 66 5.12 -2.87 0.45
C ARG A 66 6.24 -1.85 0.57
N GLY A 67 6.88 -1.80 1.74
CA GLY A 67 8.15 -1.09 1.88
C GLY A 67 9.33 -1.95 1.46
N THR A 68 10.44 -1.32 1.08
CA THR A 68 11.73 -2.02 1.04
C THR A 68 12.19 -2.35 2.46
N GLU A 69 12.71 -3.57 2.64
CA GLU A 69 13.58 -3.89 3.76
C GLU A 69 14.88 -3.12 3.54
N PHE A 70 14.91 -1.85 3.97
CA PHE A 70 16.18 -1.25 4.31
C PHE A 70 16.67 -2.05 5.50
N ASP A 71 17.55 -3.02 5.25
CA ASP A 71 18.20 -3.76 6.30
C ASP A 71 18.64 -2.76 7.37
N SER A 72 18.47 -3.10 8.66
CA SER A 72 18.93 -2.23 9.74
C SER A 72 20.43 -1.91 9.61
N GLN A 73 21.15 -2.72 8.83
CA GLN A 73 22.52 -2.51 8.40
C GLN A 73 22.63 -1.44 7.29
N MET A 74 21.72 -1.37 6.31
CA MET A 74 21.69 -0.34 5.27
C MET A 74 21.27 1.05 5.80
N LEU A 75 20.45 1.12 6.86
CA LEU A 75 20.19 2.36 7.60
C LEU A 75 21.41 2.81 8.43
N ARG A 76 22.20 1.86 8.95
CA ARG A 76 23.46 2.14 9.69
C ARG A 76 24.63 2.48 8.75
N ASP A 77 24.66 1.88 7.57
CA ASP A 77 25.65 2.07 6.52
C ASP A 77 25.20 3.13 5.49
N GLY A 78 24.04 3.77 5.73
CA GLY A 78 23.24 4.60 4.82
C GLY A 78 23.82 5.96 4.41
N LEU A 79 25.14 6.08 4.42
CA LEU A 79 25.90 7.11 3.71
C LEU A 79 26.72 6.54 2.53
N ALA A 80 26.77 5.21 2.34
CA ALA A 80 27.72 4.57 1.44
C ALA A 80 27.20 4.18 0.05
N ALA A 81 25.89 4.26 -0.22
CA ALA A 81 25.34 4.05 -1.55
C ALA A 81 24.67 5.33 -2.04
N ASP A 82 25.28 5.99 -3.03
CA ASP A 82 24.87 7.23 -3.68
C ASP A 82 23.40 7.59 -3.45
N GLY A 83 23.11 8.52 -2.53
CA GLY A 83 21.74 8.89 -2.16
C GLY A 83 20.84 9.26 -3.36
N GLY A 84 21.43 9.67 -4.49
CA GLY A 84 20.73 9.87 -5.75
C GLY A 84 20.07 8.61 -6.33
N MET A 85 20.65 7.42 -6.17
CA MET A 85 20.03 6.15 -6.59
C MET A 85 18.80 5.80 -5.73
N VAL A 86 18.85 6.07 -4.42
CA VAL A 86 17.72 5.84 -3.50
C VAL A 86 16.56 6.78 -3.85
N VAL A 87 16.85 8.07 -4.07
CA VAL A 87 15.84 9.06 -4.49
C VAL A 87 15.25 8.71 -5.87
N THR A 88 16.09 8.28 -6.83
CA THR A 88 15.62 7.91 -8.17
C THR A 88 14.73 6.66 -8.13
N ARG A 89 15.11 5.62 -7.39
CA ARG A 89 14.27 4.42 -7.20
C ARG A 89 12.97 4.74 -6.48
N HIS A 90 13.01 5.57 -5.44
CA HIS A 90 11.82 6.02 -4.73
C HIS A 90 10.83 6.71 -5.69
N ASN A 91 11.31 7.63 -6.52
CA ASN A 91 10.49 8.32 -7.51
C ASN A 91 9.84 7.36 -8.53
N ALA A 92 10.54 6.30 -8.94
CA ALA A 92 9.97 5.29 -9.83
C ALA A 92 8.85 4.49 -9.13
N GLN A 93 9.04 4.08 -7.87
CA GLN A 93 8.02 3.35 -7.12
C GLN A 93 6.77 4.20 -6.83
N VAL A 94 6.92 5.52 -6.67
CA VAL A 94 5.79 6.43 -6.50
C VAL A 94 4.84 6.40 -7.71
N ALA A 95 5.38 6.40 -8.93
CA ALA A 95 4.56 6.35 -10.15
C ALA A 95 3.73 5.06 -10.21
N ASP A 96 4.35 3.91 -9.90
CA ASP A 96 3.67 2.62 -9.86
C ASP A 96 2.63 2.53 -8.73
N ALA A 97 2.92 3.13 -7.56
CA ALA A 97 1.98 3.19 -6.44
C ALA A 97 0.74 4.02 -6.80
N ILE A 98 0.92 5.16 -7.46
CA ILE A 98 -0.18 5.99 -7.97
C ILE A 98 -1.02 5.20 -8.98
N GLU A 99 -0.38 4.55 -9.96
CA GLU A 99 -1.09 3.72 -10.96
C GLU A 99 -1.90 2.60 -10.30
N PHE A 100 -1.32 1.90 -9.31
CA PHE A 100 -2.00 0.81 -8.62
C PHE A 100 -3.18 1.30 -7.76
N THR A 101 -3.03 2.44 -7.08
CA THR A 101 -4.14 3.05 -6.33
C THR A 101 -5.24 3.53 -7.27
N LYS A 102 -4.90 4.06 -8.45
CA LYS A 102 -5.88 4.37 -9.50
C LYS A 102 -6.69 3.14 -9.91
N HIS A 103 -6.01 2.02 -10.14
CA HIS A 103 -6.67 0.76 -10.48
C HIS A 103 -7.67 0.34 -9.39
N ALA A 104 -7.31 0.51 -8.11
CA ALA A 104 -8.22 0.19 -7.00
C ALA A 104 -9.48 1.07 -6.99
N LEU A 105 -9.34 2.36 -7.29
CA LEU A 105 -10.47 3.29 -7.43
C LEU A 105 -11.37 2.92 -8.61
N GLU A 106 -10.78 2.62 -9.77
CA GLU A 106 -11.52 2.17 -10.96
C GLU A 106 -12.25 0.84 -10.69
N TYR A 107 -11.62 -0.07 -9.95
CA TYR A 107 -12.24 -1.30 -9.51
C TYR A 107 -13.42 -1.05 -8.56
N ALA A 108 -13.26 -0.16 -7.58
CA ALA A 108 -14.32 0.26 -6.65
C ALA A 108 -15.55 0.79 -7.40
N GLU A 109 -15.34 1.71 -8.35
CA GLU A 109 -16.38 2.26 -9.21
C GLU A 109 -17.08 1.15 -10.02
N LYS A 110 -16.30 0.23 -10.61
CA LYS A 110 -16.85 -0.88 -11.40
C LYS A 110 -17.76 -1.78 -10.57
N ILE A 111 -17.35 -2.17 -9.36
CA ILE A 111 -18.17 -3.05 -8.50
C ILE A 111 -19.29 -2.30 -7.77
N GLY A 112 -19.16 -0.98 -7.65
CA GLY A 112 -20.18 -0.09 -7.11
C GLY A 112 -21.30 0.25 -8.10
N LYS A 113 -21.15 0.01 -9.41
CA LYS A 113 -22.21 0.28 -10.40
C LYS A 113 -23.50 -0.46 -10.02
N GLY A 114 -24.55 0.31 -9.70
CA GLY A 114 -25.85 -0.22 -9.27
C GLY A 114 -25.97 -0.46 -7.76
N SER A 115 -24.96 -0.09 -6.96
CA SER A 115 -24.97 -0.15 -5.50
C SER A 115 -24.10 0.99 -4.92
N LYS A 116 -23.73 0.92 -3.64
CA LYS A 116 -22.82 1.89 -3.03
C LYS A 116 -21.39 1.57 -3.45
N VAL A 117 -20.67 2.55 -3.99
CA VAL A 117 -19.23 2.45 -4.28
C VAL A 117 -18.47 2.14 -2.97
N PRO A 118 -17.66 1.07 -2.92
CA PRO A 118 -16.85 0.77 -1.75
C PRO A 118 -15.86 1.87 -1.42
N HIS A 119 -15.64 2.12 -0.14
CA HIS A 119 -14.60 3.04 0.30
C HIS A 119 -13.22 2.43 0.03
N VAL A 120 -12.31 3.24 -0.53
CA VAL A 120 -10.92 2.88 -0.77
C VAL A 120 -10.05 3.61 0.24
N THR A 121 -9.18 2.88 0.92
CA THR A 121 -8.17 3.42 1.83
C THR A 121 -6.80 2.84 1.50
N VAL A 122 -5.73 3.45 2.02
CA VAL A 122 -4.36 3.03 1.76
C VAL A 122 -3.59 2.77 3.05
N THR A 123 -2.63 1.85 3.01
CA THR A 123 -1.77 1.52 4.14
C THR A 123 -0.36 1.13 3.70
N GLY A 124 0.59 1.20 4.62
CA GLY A 124 1.95 0.74 4.39
C GLY A 124 2.88 0.94 5.57
N HIS A 125 4.01 0.23 5.53
CA HIS A 125 5.08 0.30 6.54
C HIS A 125 6.41 0.69 5.90
N SER A 126 7.29 1.39 6.64
CA SER A 126 8.59 1.86 6.14
C SER A 126 8.40 2.72 4.87
N LEU A 127 9.14 2.46 3.79
CA LEU A 127 8.94 3.09 2.47
C LEU A 127 7.48 2.95 1.98
N GLY A 128 6.82 1.83 2.27
CA GLY A 128 5.42 1.61 1.89
C GLY A 128 4.49 2.59 2.59
N GLY A 129 4.85 3.03 3.80
CA GLY A 129 4.14 4.09 4.52
C GLY A 129 4.20 5.42 3.76
N ASP A 130 5.35 5.79 3.20
CA ASP A 130 5.46 7.03 2.42
C ASP A 130 4.68 6.95 1.11
N LEU A 131 4.74 5.79 0.44
CA LEU A 131 3.93 5.55 -0.75
C LEU A 131 2.43 5.68 -0.41
N ALA A 132 2.00 5.18 0.75
CA ALA A 132 0.63 5.37 1.24
C ALA A 132 0.30 6.85 1.51
N GLN A 133 1.21 7.64 2.09
CA GLN A 133 0.99 9.08 2.27
C GLN A 133 0.87 9.81 0.93
N VAL A 134 1.74 9.49 -0.03
CA VAL A 134 1.75 10.09 -1.36
C VAL A 134 0.45 9.77 -2.11
N THR A 135 0.02 8.51 -2.13
CA THR A 135 -1.20 8.10 -2.85
C THR A 135 -2.46 8.58 -2.13
N ALA A 136 -2.46 8.61 -0.79
CA ALA A 136 -3.53 9.22 0.01
C ALA A 136 -3.70 10.70 -0.34
N HIS A 137 -2.62 11.46 -0.34
CA HIS A 137 -2.65 12.87 -0.71
C HIS A 137 -3.07 13.08 -2.16
N HIS A 138 -2.54 12.30 -3.10
CA HIS A 138 -2.81 12.43 -4.53
C HIS A 138 -4.28 12.20 -4.88
N TYR A 139 -4.95 11.26 -4.21
CA TYR A 139 -6.34 10.88 -4.48
C TYR A 139 -7.35 11.36 -3.42
N GLY A 140 -6.91 12.06 -2.38
CA GLY A 140 -7.76 12.48 -1.27
C GLY A 140 -8.31 11.31 -0.44
N LEU A 141 -7.53 10.25 -0.27
CA LEU A 141 -7.93 9.04 0.45
C LEU A 141 -7.50 9.11 1.92
N GLN A 142 -8.18 8.34 2.76
CA GLN A 142 -7.67 8.02 4.09
C GLN A 142 -6.48 7.06 3.95
N GLY A 143 -5.37 7.41 4.58
CA GLY A 143 -4.18 6.56 4.71
C GLY A 143 -3.81 6.33 6.16
N GLU A 144 -3.41 5.10 6.50
CA GLU A 144 -2.81 4.79 7.80
C GLU A 144 -1.45 4.13 7.62
N THR A 145 -0.43 4.60 8.34
CA THR A 145 0.95 4.24 8.06
C THR A 145 1.71 3.87 9.32
N PHE A 146 2.64 2.94 9.20
CA PHE A 146 3.39 2.40 10.34
C PHE A 146 4.88 2.59 10.12
N ASN A 147 5.55 3.35 11.01
CA ASN A 147 6.97 3.69 10.87
C ASN A 147 7.34 4.15 9.45
N ALA A 148 6.50 5.03 8.87
CA ALA A 148 6.74 5.58 7.54
C ALA A 148 8.10 6.28 7.51
N TYR A 149 8.87 6.09 6.43
CA TYR A 149 10.16 6.75 6.24
C TYR A 149 9.92 8.22 5.87
N GLY A 150 9.59 9.04 6.88
CA GLY A 150 8.93 10.34 6.73
C GLY A 150 9.14 11.07 5.40
N ALA A 151 8.04 11.39 4.71
CA ALA A 151 8.02 12.11 3.43
C ALA A 151 8.87 13.40 3.39
N VAL A 152 9.13 14.01 4.55
CA VAL A 152 9.99 15.19 4.74
C VAL A 152 11.47 14.89 4.45
N SER A 153 11.91 13.64 4.63
CA SER A 153 13.29 13.19 4.38
C SER A 153 13.61 13.03 2.88
N LEU A 154 12.60 13.15 1.99
CA LEU A 154 12.70 12.87 0.55
C LEU A 154 12.25 14.04 -0.35
N ASP A 155 12.31 15.28 0.16
CA ASP A 155 12.06 16.51 -0.60
C ASP A 155 10.61 16.66 -1.14
N ARG A 156 9.62 16.02 -0.51
CA ARG A 156 8.21 16.28 -0.76
C ARG A 156 7.58 16.95 0.45
N ARG A 157 7.35 18.26 0.34
CA ARG A 157 6.53 19.02 1.30
C ARG A 157 5.08 18.53 1.21
N ILE A 158 4.75 17.47 1.95
CA ILE A 158 3.38 17.14 2.32
C ILE A 158 3.12 17.91 3.63
N PRO A 159 2.24 18.92 3.65
CA PRO A 159 1.91 19.67 4.87
C PRO A 159 1.17 18.82 5.91
#